data_AF-A0A9Q9SE20-F1
#
_entry.id   AF-A0A9Q9SE20-F1
#
_cell.length_a   1.000
_cell.length_b   1.000
_cell.length_c   1.000
_cell.angle_alpha   90.00
_cell.angle_beta   90.00
_cell.angle_gamma   90.00
#
_symmetry.space_group_name_H-M   'P 1'
#
loop_
_entity.id
_entity.type
_entity.pdbx_description
1 polymer ?
#
loop_
_entity_poly.entity_id
_entity_poly.type
_entity_poly.pdbx_seq_one_letter_code
_entity_poly.pdbx_strand_id
1 'polypeptide(L)'
;MNNFDTTIQIFLTHVTFGPLMNHAIRVIAGLYTFKGFVLIPVLCWLWFQPGPERERQRELVVATIASGLIALAFGRLLAQVLPFRVRPIYNPDLHLHFPSAGLRAATLQAWSSFPSDHAMLWMAIATGIFIIARRVGIVALLYSVVFICLPRAYLGFHYPTDLIAGAAIGIAIAWLLTRDTIRSRFAPQVLATIRRFPAPAYTLAFLLCFELITQFDELLTLAQSVTHTM
;
A
#
# COMPACT_ATOMS: atom_id res chain seq x y z
N MET A 1 -22.01 5.24 11.92
CA MET A 1 -21.44 5.02 10.56
C MET A 1 -21.85 6.20 9.69
N ASN A 2 -20.99 6.71 8.82
CA ASN A 2 -21.32 7.89 7.99
C ASN A 2 -22.13 7.46 6.75
N ASN A 3 -23.13 8.24 6.35
CA ASN A 3 -23.98 8.00 5.19
C ASN A 3 -23.17 7.76 3.90
N PHE A 4 -22.06 8.48 3.71
CA PHE A 4 -21.20 8.33 2.53
C PHE A 4 -20.67 6.89 2.37
N ASP A 5 -20.18 6.29 3.45
CA ASP A 5 -19.63 4.94 3.43
C ASP A 5 -20.71 3.90 3.13
N THR A 6 -21.86 4.05 3.78
CA THR A 6 -23.00 3.15 3.61
C THR A 6 -23.56 3.22 2.20
N THR A 7 -23.74 4.42 1.63
CA THR A 7 -24.23 4.58 0.25
C THR A 7 -23.33 3.90 -0.77
N ILE A 8 -22.01 4.09 -0.66
CA ILE A 8 -21.07 3.48 -1.61
C ILE A 8 -21.01 1.96 -1.41
N GLN A 9 -21.06 1.45 -0.18
CA GLN A 9 -21.06 0.00 0.06
C GLN A 9 -22.32 -0.68 -0.44
N ILE A 10 -23.48 -0.07 -0.23
CA ILE A 10 -24.76 -0.52 -0.81
C ILE A 10 -24.64 -0.54 -2.33
N PHE A 11 -24.13 0.54 -2.94
CA PHE A 11 -23.91 0.58 -4.38
C PHE A 11 -22.99 -0.56 -4.85
N LEU A 12 -21.82 -0.75 -4.23
CA LEU A 12 -20.87 -1.79 -4.62
C LEU A 12 -21.42 -3.20 -4.47
N THR A 13 -22.25 -3.45 -3.46
CA THR A 13 -22.88 -4.77 -3.24
C THR A 13 -24.06 -5.02 -4.19
N HIS A 14 -24.76 -3.98 -4.62
CA HIS A 14 -25.77 -4.08 -5.68
C HIS A 14 -25.18 -4.20 -7.09
N VAL A 15 -23.92 -3.79 -7.30
CA VAL A 15 -23.17 -4.15 -8.51
C VAL A 15 -22.81 -5.63 -8.42
N THR A 16 -23.81 -6.48 -8.71
CA THR A 16 -23.65 -7.94 -8.72
C THR A 16 -22.93 -8.35 -10.00
N PHE A 17 -21.60 -8.46 -9.94
CA PHE A 17 -20.89 -9.13 -11.00
C PHE A 17 -21.18 -10.63 -10.98
N GLY A 18 -21.04 -11.28 -12.15
CA GLY A 18 -21.18 -12.72 -12.24
C GLY A 18 -20.14 -13.48 -11.38
N PRO A 19 -20.38 -14.77 -11.07
CA PRO A 19 -19.51 -15.56 -10.19
C PRO A 19 -18.03 -15.55 -10.59
N LEU A 20 -17.75 -15.58 -11.90
CA LEU A 20 -16.40 -15.53 -12.46
C LEU A 20 -15.67 -14.23 -12.10
N MET A 21 -16.34 -13.09 -12.24
CA MET A 21 -15.76 -11.78 -11.95
C MET A 21 -15.55 -11.60 -10.45
N ASN A 22 -16.50 -12.05 -9.62
CA ASN A 22 -16.34 -12.06 -8.16
C ASN A 22 -15.15 -12.90 -7.72
N HIS A 23 -14.91 -14.04 -8.39
CA HIS A 23 -13.73 -14.85 -8.17
C HIS A 23 -12.45 -14.14 -8.65
N ALA A 24 -12.47 -13.51 -9.82
CA ALA A 24 -11.32 -12.77 -10.34
C ALA A 24 -10.90 -11.61 -9.42
N ILE A 25 -11.84 -10.77 -8.99
CA ILE A 25 -11.59 -9.66 -8.06
C ILE A 25 -10.96 -10.17 -6.75
N ARG A 26 -11.47 -11.30 -6.26
CA ARG A 26 -10.98 -11.97 -5.06
C ARG A 26 -9.53 -12.42 -5.20
N VAL A 27 -9.23 -13.13 -6.28
CA VAL A 27 -7.88 -13.63 -6.57
C VAL A 27 -6.91 -12.45 -6.74
N ILE A 28 -7.28 -11.43 -7.52
CA ILE A 28 -6.48 -10.22 -7.72
C ILE A 28 -6.19 -9.53 -6.38
N ALA A 29 -7.19 -9.37 -5.51
CA ALA A 29 -7.01 -8.74 -4.21
C ALA A 29 -6.11 -9.55 -3.25
N GLY A 30 -6.07 -10.87 -3.41
CA GLY A 30 -5.25 -11.79 -2.61
C GLY A 30 -3.80 -11.90 -3.07
N LEU A 31 -3.53 -11.74 -4.36
CA LEU A 31 -2.20 -11.95 -4.93
C LEU A 31 -1.33 -10.70 -4.78
N TYR A 32 -0.12 -10.86 -4.23
CA TYR A 32 0.90 -9.80 -4.20
C TYR A 32 1.32 -9.37 -5.61
N THR A 33 1.15 -10.25 -6.61
CA THR A 33 1.45 -10.00 -8.03
C THR A 33 0.79 -8.72 -8.54
N PHE A 34 -0.49 -8.51 -8.21
CA PHE A 34 -1.26 -7.37 -8.67
C PHE A 34 -1.08 -6.11 -7.79
N LYS A 35 -0.22 -6.18 -6.77
CA LYS A 35 0.11 -5.03 -5.90
C LYS A 35 1.58 -4.65 -6.09
N GLY A 36 2.45 -5.29 -5.33
CA GLY A 36 3.86 -4.92 -5.25
C GLY A 36 4.69 -5.31 -6.46
N PHE A 37 4.39 -6.44 -7.09
CA PHE A 37 5.13 -6.88 -8.30
C PHE A 37 4.82 -6.05 -9.54
N VAL A 38 3.93 -5.06 -9.47
CA VAL A 38 3.78 -4.05 -10.53
C VAL A 38 4.56 -2.79 -10.17
N LEU A 39 4.32 -2.22 -8.99
CA LEU A 39 4.83 -0.91 -8.63
C LEU A 39 6.33 -0.90 -8.25
N ILE A 40 6.81 -1.95 -7.57
CA ILE A 40 8.22 -2.03 -7.16
C ILE A 40 9.13 -2.25 -8.38
N PRO A 41 8.83 -3.14 -9.35
CA PRO A 41 9.61 -3.23 -10.58
C PRO A 41 9.64 -1.93 -11.40
N VAL A 42 8.57 -1.13 -11.39
CA VAL A 42 8.58 0.20 -12.02
C VAL A 42 9.60 1.12 -11.33
N LEU A 43 9.69 1.11 -10.00
CA LEU A 43 10.74 1.85 -9.29
C LEU A 43 12.14 1.32 -9.60
N CYS A 44 12.33 0.00 -9.68
CA CYS A 44 13.60 -0.60 -10.11
C CYS A 44 13.97 -0.15 -11.53
N TRP A 45 13.01 -0.12 -12.46
CA TRP A 45 13.24 0.39 -13.80
C TRP A 45 13.67 1.87 -13.77
N LEU A 46 12.96 2.71 -13.02
CA LEU A 46 13.32 4.13 -12.83
C LEU A 46 14.69 4.30 -12.16
N TRP A 47 15.12 3.39 -11.30
CA TRP A 47 16.45 3.43 -10.66
C TRP A 47 17.61 3.23 -11.65
N PHE A 48 17.39 2.43 -12.69
CA PHE A 48 18.41 2.06 -13.68
C PHE A 48 18.34 2.89 -14.97
N GLN A 49 17.37 3.77 -15.12
CA GLN A 49 17.30 4.64 -16.30
C GLN A 49 18.57 5.50 -16.46
N PRO A 50 19.20 5.49 -17.65
CA PRO A 50 20.30 6.39 -17.95
C PRO A 50 19.78 7.80 -18.23
N GLY A 51 20.53 8.82 -17.83
CA GLY A 51 20.19 10.21 -18.11
C GLY A 51 21.05 11.21 -17.32
N PRO A 52 21.02 12.50 -17.70
CA PRO A 52 21.77 13.55 -17.01
C PRO A 52 21.29 13.79 -15.57
N GLU A 53 20.00 13.53 -15.30
CA GLU A 53 19.39 13.66 -13.96
C GLU A 53 19.42 12.38 -13.12
N ARG A 54 20.23 11.38 -13.51
CA ARG A 54 20.21 10.03 -12.88
C ARG A 54 20.38 10.07 -11.37
N GLU A 55 21.26 10.92 -10.85
CA GLU A 55 21.48 11.02 -9.39
C GLU A 55 20.22 11.54 -8.68
N ARG A 56 19.63 12.63 -9.18
CA ARG A 56 18.38 13.20 -8.65
C ARG A 56 17.23 12.19 -8.70
N GLN A 57 17.12 11.44 -9.80
CA GLN A 57 16.12 10.39 -9.97
C GLN A 57 16.30 9.26 -8.96
N ARG A 58 17.54 8.81 -8.71
CA ARG A 58 17.84 7.81 -7.68
C ARG A 58 17.52 8.30 -6.28
N GLU A 59 17.83 9.55 -5.97
CA GLU A 59 17.44 10.16 -4.69
C GLU A 59 15.91 10.17 -4.51
N LEU A 60 15.15 10.45 -5.57
CA LEU A 60 13.69 10.39 -5.55
C LEU A 60 13.17 8.96 -5.38
N VAL A 61 13.82 7.95 -5.98
CA VAL A 61 13.47 6.54 -5.76
C VAL A 61 13.71 6.15 -4.29
N VAL A 62 14.86 6.52 -3.70
CA VAL A 62 15.13 6.30 -2.26
C VAL A 62 14.06 6.98 -1.41
N ALA A 63 13.74 8.24 -1.68
CA ALA A 63 12.69 8.96 -0.96
C ALA A 63 11.31 8.30 -1.12
N THR A 64 11.01 7.74 -2.29
CA THR A 64 9.75 7.02 -2.54
C THR A 64 9.67 5.73 -1.74
N ILE A 65 10.74 4.93 -1.72
CA ILE A 65 10.82 3.71 -0.91
C ILE A 65 10.67 4.05 0.58
N ALA A 66 11.38 5.08 1.06
CA ALA A 66 11.26 5.57 2.43
C ALA A 66 9.82 6.03 2.75
N SER A 67 9.17 6.71 1.80
CA SER A 67 7.76 7.13 1.93
C SER A 67 6.82 5.95 2.07
N GLY A 68 7.01 4.89 1.27
CA GLY A 68 6.23 3.66 1.38
C GLY A 68 6.40 2.99 2.74
N LEU A 69 7.64 2.85 3.22
CA LEU A 69 7.94 2.29 4.55
C LEU A 69 7.30 3.09 5.68
N ILE A 70 7.47 4.41 5.65
CA ILE A 70 6.91 5.32 6.66
C ILE A 70 5.38 5.30 6.59
N ALA A 71 4.77 5.30 5.41
CA ALA A 71 3.32 5.20 5.25
C ALA A 71 2.78 3.87 5.80
N LEU A 72 3.46 2.75 5.55
CA LEU A 72 3.04 1.45 6.08
C LEU A 72 3.16 1.42 7.61
N ALA A 73 4.31 1.82 8.16
CA ALA A 73 4.55 1.84 9.60
C ALA A 73 3.59 2.79 10.32
N PHE A 74 3.41 4.00 9.79
CA PHE A 74 2.51 5.00 10.34
C PHE A 74 1.04 4.56 10.26
N GLY A 75 0.62 3.93 9.15
CA GLY A 75 -0.73 3.37 9.03
C GLY A 75 -1.02 2.29 10.07
N ARG A 76 -0.06 1.39 10.30
CA ARG A 76 -0.16 0.35 11.35
C ARG A 76 -0.19 0.95 12.76
N LEU A 77 0.63 1.96 13.02
CA LEU A 77 0.61 2.69 14.29
C LEU A 77 -0.73 3.38 14.52
N LEU A 78 -1.25 4.09 13.52
CA LEU A 78 -2.57 4.74 13.59
C LEU A 78 -3.68 3.73 13.85
N ALA A 79 -3.63 2.55 13.22
CA ALA A 79 -4.61 1.49 13.44
C ALA A 79 -4.61 0.93 14.88
N GLN A 80 -3.50 1.10 15.63
CA GLN A 80 -3.38 0.69 17.04
C GLN A 80 -3.78 1.81 18.01
N VAL A 81 -3.50 3.07 17.66
CA VAL A 81 -3.71 4.23 18.54
C VAL A 81 -5.11 4.84 18.39
N LEU A 82 -5.67 4.82 17.18
CA LEU A 82 -7.00 5.36 16.92
C LEU A 82 -8.11 4.42 17.41
N PRO A 83 -9.33 4.94 17.66
CA PRO A 83 -10.46 4.11 18.02
C PRO A 83 -10.68 2.97 17.03
N PHE A 84 -10.85 1.75 17.56
CA PHE A 84 -11.01 0.55 16.76
C PHE A 84 -12.25 0.67 15.85
N ARG A 85 -12.04 0.53 14.54
CA ARG A 85 -13.11 0.57 13.54
C ARG A 85 -13.31 -0.82 12.95
N VAL A 86 -14.44 -1.45 13.25
CA VAL A 86 -14.83 -2.78 12.73
C VAL A 86 -14.90 -2.75 11.20
N ARG A 87 -14.29 -3.73 10.51
CA ARG A 87 -14.33 -3.83 9.05
C ARG A 87 -15.76 -4.10 8.53
N PRO A 88 -16.12 -3.63 7.32
CA PRO A 88 -17.46 -3.80 6.76
C PRO A 88 -17.96 -5.25 6.73
N ILE A 89 -17.08 -6.20 6.36
CA ILE A 89 -17.37 -7.64 6.32
C ILE A 89 -17.83 -8.22 7.68
N TYR A 90 -17.42 -7.61 8.81
CA TYR A 90 -17.77 -8.06 10.16
C TYR A 90 -18.79 -7.15 10.84
N ASN A 91 -19.32 -6.15 10.13
CA ASN A 91 -20.31 -5.26 10.71
C ASN A 91 -21.73 -5.81 10.46
N PRO A 92 -22.41 -6.36 11.49
CA PRO A 92 -23.74 -6.95 11.32
C PRO A 92 -24.80 -5.92 10.92
N ASP A 93 -24.61 -4.64 11.30
CA ASP A 93 -25.57 -3.56 11.08
C ASP A 93 -25.73 -3.20 9.59
N LEU A 94 -24.78 -3.61 8.73
CA LEU A 94 -24.85 -3.36 7.30
C LEU A 94 -25.84 -4.30 6.60
N HIS A 95 -26.09 -5.50 7.14
CA HIS A 95 -26.87 -6.56 6.47
C HIS A 95 -26.43 -6.81 5.01
N LEU A 96 -25.15 -6.59 4.71
CA LEU A 96 -24.58 -6.75 3.37
C LEU A 96 -23.81 -8.07 3.25
N HIS A 97 -23.97 -8.74 2.11
CA HIS A 97 -23.22 -9.94 1.76
C HIS A 97 -22.04 -9.60 0.85
N PHE A 98 -20.83 -9.79 1.35
CA PHE A 98 -19.61 -9.53 0.58
C PHE A 98 -19.06 -10.82 -0.06
N PRO A 99 -18.60 -10.80 -1.32
CA PRO A 99 -18.03 -11.96 -1.99
C PRO A 99 -16.57 -12.20 -1.57
N SER A 100 -16.33 -12.43 -0.28
CA SER A 100 -15.00 -12.46 0.35
C SER A 100 -14.58 -13.82 0.93
N ALA A 101 -15.45 -14.85 0.86
CA ALA A 101 -15.18 -16.18 1.40
C ALA A 101 -13.79 -16.76 1.01
N GLY A 102 -13.04 -17.25 2.00
CA GLY A 102 -11.75 -17.92 1.79
C GLY A 102 -10.48 -17.04 1.82
N LEU A 103 -10.58 -15.71 1.85
CA LEU A 103 -9.42 -14.82 2.05
C LEU A 103 -9.23 -14.47 3.52
N ARG A 104 -8.10 -14.90 4.12
CA ARG A 104 -7.48 -14.41 5.38
C ARG A 104 -8.45 -13.83 6.43
N ALA A 105 -9.62 -14.45 6.60
CA ALA A 105 -10.69 -13.90 7.43
C ALA A 105 -10.36 -14.02 8.93
N ALA A 106 -9.46 -14.92 9.31
CA ALA A 106 -9.02 -15.07 10.69
C ALA A 106 -8.07 -13.94 11.14
N THR A 107 -7.19 -13.45 10.27
CA THR A 107 -6.19 -12.42 10.63
C THR A 107 -6.78 -11.01 10.64
N LEU A 108 -7.85 -10.76 9.88
CA LEU A 108 -8.46 -9.43 9.71
C LEU A 108 -9.40 -9.01 10.85
N GLN A 109 -9.88 -9.94 11.70
CA GLN A 109 -10.81 -9.62 12.79
C GLN A 109 -10.18 -8.79 13.90
N ALA A 110 -8.90 -9.02 14.22
CA ALA A 110 -8.19 -8.34 15.31
C ALA A 110 -7.62 -6.97 14.91
N TRP A 111 -7.75 -6.55 13.65
CA TRP A 111 -7.09 -5.34 13.12
C TRP A 111 -8.11 -4.29 12.68
N SER A 112 -7.92 -3.06 13.18
CA SER A 112 -8.75 -1.90 12.80
C SER A 112 -8.78 -1.70 11.28
N SER A 113 -9.94 -1.28 10.78
CA SER A 113 -10.12 -0.94 9.36
C SER A 113 -9.55 0.43 8.99
N PHE A 114 -9.37 1.34 9.95
CA PHE A 114 -8.95 2.71 9.68
C PHE A 114 -7.55 3.02 10.22
N PRO A 115 -6.70 3.76 9.46
CA PRO A 115 -6.78 3.97 8.00
C PRO A 115 -6.36 2.71 7.22
N SER A 116 -6.60 2.66 5.91
CA SER A 116 -6.15 1.51 5.12
C SER A 116 -4.65 1.57 4.85
N ASP A 117 -3.89 0.68 5.50
CA ASP A 117 -2.44 0.53 5.37
C ASP A 117 -1.96 0.30 3.92
N HIS A 118 -2.68 -0.50 3.13
CA HIS A 118 -2.36 -0.71 1.71
C HIS A 118 -2.62 0.55 0.89
N ALA A 119 -3.71 1.29 1.16
CA ALA A 119 -3.94 2.54 0.46
C ALA A 119 -2.82 3.54 0.77
N MET A 120 -2.39 3.62 2.04
CA MET A 120 -1.26 4.46 2.45
C MET A 120 0.04 4.10 1.73
N LEU A 121 0.44 2.82 1.78
CA LEU A 121 1.67 2.35 1.15
C LEU A 121 1.65 2.57 -0.37
N TRP A 122 0.65 2.03 -1.06
CA TRP A 122 0.69 1.97 -2.52
C TRP A 122 0.41 3.34 -3.15
N MET A 123 -0.37 4.21 -2.51
CA MET A 123 -0.52 5.59 -2.96
C MET A 123 0.75 6.41 -2.70
N ALA A 124 1.49 6.16 -1.62
CA ALA A 124 2.80 6.79 -1.43
C ALA A 124 3.79 6.40 -2.53
N ILE A 125 3.86 5.10 -2.87
CA ILE A 125 4.71 4.59 -3.95
C ILE A 125 4.30 5.16 -5.31
N ALA A 126 3.00 5.10 -5.66
CA ALA A 126 2.50 5.62 -6.92
C ALA A 126 2.70 7.15 -7.07
N THR A 127 2.57 7.89 -5.97
CA THR A 127 2.86 9.34 -5.93
C THR A 127 4.33 9.62 -6.18
N GLY A 128 5.24 8.86 -5.57
CA GLY A 128 6.67 8.97 -5.84
C GLY A 128 7.02 8.68 -7.31
N ILE A 129 6.42 7.64 -7.90
CA ILE A 129 6.54 7.34 -9.34
C ILE A 129 6.03 8.54 -10.18
N PHE A 130 4.93 9.17 -9.79
CA PHE A 130 4.39 10.36 -10.48
C PHE A 130 5.32 11.56 -10.41
N ILE A 131 5.98 11.78 -9.28
CA ILE A 131 6.96 12.86 -9.11
C ILE A 131 8.21 12.61 -9.97
N ILE A 132 8.64 11.35 -10.12
CA ILE A 132 9.78 10.98 -10.96
C ILE A 132 9.42 11.04 -12.46
N ALA A 133 8.30 10.42 -12.84
CA ALA A 133 7.88 10.23 -14.22
C ALA A 133 6.36 10.39 -14.37
N ARG A 134 5.92 11.61 -14.70
CA ARG A 134 4.50 12.02 -14.69
C ARG A 134 3.56 11.06 -15.42
N ARG A 135 3.91 10.61 -16.64
CA ARG A 135 3.06 9.70 -17.45
C ARG A 135 2.93 8.32 -16.81
N VAL A 136 4.05 7.75 -16.37
CA VAL A 136 4.10 6.43 -15.72
C VAL A 136 3.38 6.49 -14.38
N GLY A 137 3.54 7.57 -13.63
CA GLY A 137 2.88 7.72 -12.34
C GLY A 137 1.38 7.98 -12.41
N ILE A 138 0.85 8.60 -13.48
CA ILE A 138 -0.61 8.64 -13.69
C ILE A 138 -1.14 7.22 -13.82
N VAL A 139 -0.47 6.38 -14.61
CA VAL A 139 -0.84 4.96 -14.74
C VAL A 139 -0.71 4.24 -13.41
N ALA A 140 0.38 4.47 -12.65
CA ALA A 140 0.58 3.87 -11.34
C ALA A 140 -0.51 4.27 -10.33
N LEU A 141 -0.92 5.54 -10.30
CA LEU A 141 -1.98 6.04 -9.42
C LEU A 141 -3.34 5.41 -9.78
N LEU A 142 -3.68 5.39 -11.08
CA LEU A 142 -4.90 4.73 -11.56
C LEU A 142 -4.89 3.24 -11.24
N TYR A 143 -3.74 2.59 -11.43
CA TYR A 143 -3.55 1.18 -11.10
C TYR A 143 -3.77 0.91 -9.61
N SER A 144 -3.19 1.73 -8.72
CA SER A 144 -3.41 1.63 -7.27
C SER A 144 -4.87 1.81 -6.87
N VAL A 145 -5.59 2.74 -7.52
CA VAL A 145 -7.02 2.91 -7.26
C VAL A 145 -7.81 1.67 -7.70
N VAL A 146 -7.58 1.19 -8.93
CA VAL A 146 -8.40 0.15 -9.56
C VAL A 146 -8.11 -1.26 -9.03
N PHE A 147 -6.84 -1.60 -8.80
CA PHE A 147 -6.43 -2.97 -8.44
C PHE A 147 -6.14 -3.15 -6.95
N ILE A 148 -6.05 -2.05 -6.19
CA ILE A 148 -5.73 -2.13 -4.75
C ILE A 148 -6.86 -1.54 -3.91
N CYS A 149 -7.31 -0.32 -4.19
CA CYS A 149 -8.33 0.34 -3.37
C CYS A 149 -9.74 -0.19 -3.65
N LEU A 150 -10.19 -0.19 -4.90
CA LEU A 150 -11.55 -0.63 -5.26
C LEU A 150 -11.85 -2.09 -4.86
N PRO A 151 -10.95 -3.08 -5.07
CA PRO A 151 -11.22 -4.46 -4.67
C PRO A 151 -11.36 -4.58 -3.15
N ARG A 152 -10.63 -3.77 -2.37
CA ARG A 152 -10.75 -3.74 -0.91
C ARG A 152 -12.09 -3.18 -0.42
N ALA A 153 -12.62 -2.17 -1.09
CA ALA A 153 -13.97 -1.68 -0.82
C ALA A 153 -15.02 -2.72 -1.21
N TYR A 154 -14.89 -3.30 -2.41
CA TYR A 154 -15.83 -4.28 -2.96
C TYR A 154 -15.93 -5.57 -2.12
N LEU A 155 -14.79 -6.07 -1.64
CA LEU A 155 -14.73 -7.26 -0.79
C LEU A 155 -15.09 -6.98 0.69
N GLY A 156 -15.42 -5.73 1.04
CA GLY A 156 -15.80 -5.34 2.39
C GLY A 156 -14.63 -5.32 3.39
N PHE A 157 -13.38 -5.21 2.92
CA PHE A 157 -12.21 -5.15 3.80
C PHE A 157 -12.01 -3.77 4.43
N HIS A 158 -12.45 -2.72 3.74
CA HIS A 158 -12.31 -1.33 4.18
C HIS A 158 -13.53 -0.50 3.74
N TYR A 159 -13.88 0.50 4.55
CA TYR A 159 -14.80 1.54 4.11
C TYR A 159 -14.14 2.45 3.06
N PRO A 160 -14.92 3.05 2.16
CA PRO A 160 -14.42 4.06 1.22
C PRO A 160 -13.65 5.19 1.92
N THR A 161 -14.10 5.66 3.09
CA THR A 161 -13.36 6.66 3.87
C THR A 161 -12.00 6.16 4.37
N ASP A 162 -11.85 4.89 4.74
CA ASP A 162 -10.56 4.32 5.16
C ASP A 162 -9.54 4.37 4.02
N LEU A 163 -10.01 4.12 2.79
CA LEU A 163 -9.20 4.14 1.57
C LEU A 163 -8.85 5.56 1.16
N ILE A 164 -9.81 6.50 1.20
CA ILE A 164 -9.57 7.92 0.88
C ILE A 164 -8.60 8.54 1.90
N ALA A 165 -8.81 8.31 3.20
CA ALA A 165 -7.91 8.80 4.24
C ALA A 165 -6.51 8.18 4.09
N GLY A 166 -6.44 6.86 3.87
CA GLY A 166 -5.17 6.19 3.63
C GLY A 166 -4.44 6.74 2.41
N ALA A 167 -5.14 6.91 1.29
CA ALA A 167 -4.58 7.50 0.08
C ALA A 167 -4.06 8.92 0.31
N ALA A 168 -4.85 9.77 0.98
CA ALA A 168 -4.46 11.14 1.29
C ALA A 168 -3.20 11.21 2.17
N ILE A 169 -3.13 10.38 3.21
CA ILE A 169 -1.95 10.33 4.09
C ILE A 169 -0.72 9.80 3.31
N GLY A 170 -0.88 8.74 2.51
CA GLY A 170 0.19 8.21 1.68
C GLY A 170 0.74 9.23 0.68
N ILE A 171 -0.15 9.95 -0.02
CA ILE A 171 0.22 11.05 -0.93
C ILE A 171 0.95 12.16 -0.15
N ALA A 172 0.46 12.55 1.01
CA ALA A 172 1.08 13.60 1.82
C ALA A 172 2.49 13.23 2.29
N ILE A 173 2.70 11.99 2.74
CA ILE A 173 4.02 11.47 3.11
C ILE A 173 4.97 11.51 1.90
N ALA A 174 4.55 10.94 0.77
CA ALA A 174 5.38 10.92 -0.44
C ALA A 174 5.73 12.33 -0.91
N TRP A 175 4.75 13.23 -0.94
CA TRP A 175 4.96 14.63 -1.32
C TRP A 175 5.93 15.34 -0.38
N LEU A 176 5.85 15.11 0.93
CA LEU A 176 6.75 15.70 1.91
C LEU A 176 8.18 15.17 1.77
N LEU A 177 8.35 13.86 1.74
CA LEU A 177 9.68 13.22 1.75
C LEU A 177 10.45 13.40 0.43
N THR A 178 9.74 13.62 -0.67
CA THR A 178 10.34 13.92 -1.97
C THR A 178 10.69 15.40 -2.16
N ARG A 179 10.26 16.30 -1.25
CA ARG A 179 10.69 17.71 -1.28
C ARG A 179 12.20 17.81 -1.15
N ASP A 180 12.80 18.69 -1.95
CA ASP A 180 14.25 18.87 -1.99
C ASP A 180 14.86 19.14 -0.61
N THR A 181 14.21 19.96 0.22
CA THR A 181 14.66 20.30 1.59
C THR A 181 14.78 19.08 2.52
N ILE A 182 13.96 18.05 2.32
CA ILE A 182 13.94 16.84 3.17
C ILE A 182 14.77 15.75 2.50
N ARG A 183 14.51 15.48 1.22
CA ARG A 183 15.22 14.49 0.39
C ARG A 183 16.73 14.66 0.44
N SER A 184 17.22 15.90 0.26
CA SER A 184 18.66 16.23 0.27
C SER A 184 19.37 15.91 1.59
N ARG A 185 18.63 15.78 2.70
CA ARG A 185 19.23 15.47 4.00
C ARG A 185 19.62 14.00 4.16
N PHE A 186 18.86 13.08 3.54
CA PHE A 186 19.05 11.64 3.75
C PHE A 186 19.38 10.86 2.47
N ALA A 187 18.78 11.21 1.33
CA ALA A 187 18.92 10.42 0.10
C ALA A 187 20.38 10.39 -0.41
N PRO A 188 21.15 11.50 -0.43
CA PRO A 188 22.55 11.46 -0.83
C PRO A 188 23.42 10.57 0.07
N GLN A 189 23.13 10.50 1.38
CA GLN A 189 23.85 9.65 2.33
C GLN A 189 23.59 8.16 2.07
N VAL A 190 22.35 7.81 1.75
CA VAL A 190 21.98 6.46 1.33
C VAL A 190 22.67 6.10 0.02
N LEU A 191 22.67 7.00 -0.97
CA LEU A 191 23.37 6.78 -2.25
C LEU A 191 24.88 6.65 -2.08
N ALA A 192 25.49 7.45 -1.19
CA ALA A 192 26.91 7.32 -0.86
C ALA A 192 27.23 5.95 -0.25
N THR A 193 26.37 5.45 0.64
CA THR A 193 26.49 4.10 1.22
C THR A 193 26.36 3.01 0.15
N ILE A 194 25.37 3.11 -0.75
CA ILE A 194 25.19 2.18 -1.87
C ILE A 194 26.43 2.17 -2.78
N ARG A 195 27.03 3.33 -3.06
CA ARG A 195 28.28 3.43 -3.85
C ARG A 195 29.47 2.82 -3.14
N ARG A 196 29.58 3.00 -1.81
CA ARG A 196 30.68 2.48 -1.02
C ARG A 196 30.63 0.96 -0.87
N PHE A 197 29.43 0.40 -0.74
CA PHE A 197 29.22 -1.03 -0.51
C PHE A 197 28.14 -1.60 -1.46
N PRO A 198 28.40 -1.68 -2.77
CA PRO A 198 27.38 -2.01 -3.76
C PRO A 198 26.80 -3.42 -3.56
N ALA A 199 27.64 -4.43 -3.36
CA ALA A 199 27.19 -5.82 -3.20
C ALA A 199 26.20 -6.00 -2.03
N PRO A 200 26.54 -5.66 -0.76
CA PRO A 200 25.59 -5.80 0.33
C PRO A 200 24.40 -4.84 0.21
N ALA A 201 24.60 -3.63 -0.33
CA ALA A 201 23.51 -2.67 -0.48
C ALA A 201 22.42 -3.16 -1.46
N TYR A 202 22.81 -3.73 -2.61
CA TYR A 202 21.83 -4.28 -3.56
C TYR A 202 21.19 -5.58 -3.05
N THR A 203 21.91 -6.41 -2.29
CA THR A 203 21.31 -7.57 -1.62
C THR A 203 20.24 -7.14 -0.60
N LEU A 204 20.54 -6.15 0.25
CA LEU A 204 19.57 -5.61 1.20
C LEU A 204 18.41 -4.90 0.50
N ALA A 205 18.67 -4.18 -0.60
CA ALA A 205 17.62 -3.56 -1.39
C ALA A 205 16.68 -4.60 -2.03
N PHE A 206 17.20 -5.75 -2.47
CA PHE A 206 16.38 -6.85 -2.97
C PHE A 206 15.46 -7.39 -1.88
N LEU A 207 16.00 -7.69 -0.69
CA LEU A 207 15.21 -8.16 0.46
C LEU A 207 14.15 -7.13 0.85
N LEU A 208 14.52 -5.84 0.92
CA LEU A 208 13.60 -4.76 1.22
C LEU A 208 12.48 -4.63 0.19
N CYS A 209 12.81 -4.74 -1.10
CA CYS A 209 11.81 -4.75 -2.17
C CYS A 209 10.86 -5.93 -2.01
N PHE A 210 11.38 -7.12 -1.72
CA PHE A 210 10.56 -8.31 -1.48
C PHE A 210 9.60 -8.10 -0.30
N GLU A 211 10.11 -7.62 0.84
CA GLU A 211 9.29 -7.33 2.02
C GLU A 211 8.25 -6.23 1.77
N LEU A 212 8.58 -5.20 0.99
CA LEU A 212 7.61 -4.18 0.59
C LEU A 212 6.50 -4.76 -0.30
N ILE A 213 6.85 -5.68 -1.21
CA ILE A 213 5.88 -6.36 -2.07
C ILE A 213 4.89 -7.19 -1.25
N THR A 214 5.38 -7.92 -0.26
CA THR A 214 4.59 -8.75 0.66
C THR A 214 4.05 -7.96 1.85
N GLN A 215 4.36 -6.66 1.94
CA GLN A 215 3.97 -5.75 3.02
C GLN A 215 4.40 -6.24 4.41
N PHE A 216 5.50 -6.98 4.51
CA PHE A 216 5.98 -7.57 5.76
C PHE A 216 4.94 -8.47 6.43
N ASP A 217 4.01 -9.06 5.67
CA ASP A 217 2.94 -9.90 6.20
C ASP A 217 3.49 -11.13 6.94
N GLU A 218 4.59 -11.72 6.45
CA GLU A 218 5.23 -12.88 7.07
C GLU A 218 5.85 -12.51 8.41
N LEU A 219 6.61 -11.41 8.48
CA LEU A 219 7.19 -10.91 9.73
C LEU A 219 6.12 -10.54 10.75
N LEU A 220 5.01 -9.95 10.30
CA LEU A 220 3.90 -9.61 11.18
C LEU A 220 3.23 -10.86 11.74
N THR A 221 3.01 -11.87 10.89
CA THR A 221 2.43 -13.16 11.32
C THR A 221 3.34 -13.85 12.32
N LEU A 222 4.66 -13.84 12.08
CA LEU A 222 5.65 -14.37 13.00
C LEU A 222 5.61 -13.64 14.35
N ALA A 223 5.65 -12.31 14.34
CA ALA A 223 5.59 -11.50 15.56
C ALA A 223 4.33 -11.79 16.39
N GLN A 224 3.17 -11.91 15.73
CA GLN A 224 1.90 -12.26 16.37
C GLN A 224 1.93 -13.65 16.98
N SER A 225 2.50 -14.63 16.27
CA SER A 225 2.59 -16.02 16.76
C SER A 225 3.36 -16.10 18.08
N VAL A 226 4.45 -15.33 18.22
CA VAL A 226 5.25 -15.27 19.44
C VAL A 226 4.46 -14.61 20.57
N THR A 227 3.76 -13.52 20.30
CA THR A 227 2.97 -12.80 21.32
C THR A 227 1.75 -13.56 21.81
N HIS A 228 1.20 -14.50 21.03
CA HIS A 228 0.08 -15.35 21.45
C HIS A 228 0.53 -16.59 22.24
N THR A 229 1.80 -16.97 22.14
CA THR A 229 2.39 -18.09 22.91
C THR A 229 2.97 -17.67 24.27
N MET A 230 3.06 -16.37 24.54
CA MET A 230 3.47 -15.78 25.83
C MET A 230 2.25 -15.32 26.62
#